data_AF-C7CH48-F1
#
_entry.id   AF-C7CH48-F1
#
_cell.length_a   1.000
_cell.length_b   1.000
_cell.length_c   1.000
_cell.angle_alpha   90.00
_cell.angle_beta   90.00
_cell.angle_gamma   90.00
#
_symmetry.space_group_name_H-M   'P 1'
#
loop_
_entity.id
_entity.type
_entity.pdbx_description
1 polymer ?
#
loop_
_entity_poly.entity_id
_entity_poly.type
_entity_poly.pdbx_seq_one_letter_code
_entity_poly.pdbx_strand_id
1 'polypeptide(L)'
;MSNETLIAAIGTVLREEMQHPHLDGFGPDARLNEDLYLDSVQLLQLILSLELTHGVSVPEEAINRQDVSTVADLARLLAPGAEPVAPVAESETPSEGVHGAMPYDLKIHCFVSCVCDGLKMRGIDHRPFYALIWDAEFAITDGSRLAYHSDAMDHESFRYWFERLYGVPLVSWYDHSRSKDENVATLLDLLERREPDTRIMVMLDMFHLPERENKFNQNPFPHYLLVSLGDDPDLWQVRDPDFRWEGVIERERMLNAIRQPSVAGGYRFDPSRAHPPADTDLAAFFDACFRFDANPLIDAARAIVLAHAEGRGGLKLTDVGEALRELPVITIRKWAYEHGFAFFWRALRWPDPEFQRICDEIEALVNGLTALHYAVLKLARTGETGEVAPVLARLDALDAQEFAIKRQLASAYAAWRQTSPDLGQALPSRERLSA
;
A
#
# COMPACT_ATOMS: atom_id res chain seq x y z
N MET A 1 -26.29 -17.50 -14.78
CA MET A 1 -26.36 -16.58 -15.94
C MET A 1 -25.35 -17.02 -16.99
N SER A 2 -25.58 -16.75 -18.28
CA SER A 2 -24.55 -16.98 -19.31
C SER A 2 -23.49 -15.88 -19.27
N ASN A 3 -22.30 -16.15 -19.83
CA ASN A 3 -21.20 -15.20 -19.87
C ASN A 3 -21.58 -13.89 -20.58
N GLU A 4 -22.30 -13.98 -21.70
CA GLU A 4 -22.79 -12.80 -22.44
C GLU A 4 -23.79 -11.97 -21.62
N THR A 5 -24.65 -12.62 -20.83
CA THR A 5 -25.59 -11.90 -19.95
C THR A 5 -24.84 -11.21 -18.80
N LEU A 6 -23.77 -11.82 -18.28
CA LEU A 6 -22.93 -11.21 -17.25
C LEU A 6 -22.16 -10.00 -17.79
N ILE A 7 -21.59 -10.09 -19.00
CA ILE A 7 -20.92 -8.94 -19.66
C ILE A 7 -21.91 -7.79 -19.87
N ALA A 8 -23.14 -8.08 -20.32
CA ALA A 8 -24.17 -7.06 -20.46
C ALA A 8 -24.54 -6.43 -19.10
N ALA A 9 -24.70 -7.23 -18.05
CA ALA A 9 -24.98 -6.75 -16.70
C ALA A 9 -23.84 -5.87 -16.15
N ILE A 10 -22.58 -6.27 -16.35
CA ILE A 10 -21.40 -5.45 -16.02
C ILE A 10 -21.50 -4.09 -16.71
N GLY A 11 -21.79 -4.07 -18.01
CA GLY A 11 -21.95 -2.83 -18.78
C GLY A 11 -23.10 -1.95 -18.27
N THR A 12 -24.23 -2.56 -17.88
CA THR A 12 -25.36 -1.84 -17.28
C THR A 12 -24.99 -1.22 -15.94
N VAL A 13 -24.40 -1.98 -15.02
CA VAL A 13 -23.98 -1.46 -13.70
C VAL A 13 -23.00 -0.30 -13.86
N LEU A 14 -21.97 -0.48 -14.69
CA LEU A 14 -20.97 0.56 -14.92
C LEU A 14 -21.61 1.85 -15.46
N ARG A 15 -22.57 1.75 -16.37
CA ARG A 15 -23.20 2.90 -17.02
C ARG A 15 -24.27 3.57 -16.15
N GLU A 16 -25.13 2.78 -15.55
CA GLU A 16 -26.38 3.26 -14.94
C GLU A 16 -26.26 3.45 -13.43
N GLU A 17 -25.54 2.57 -12.73
CA GLU A 17 -25.35 2.65 -11.28
C GLU A 17 -24.10 3.44 -10.91
N MET A 18 -22.95 3.09 -11.50
CA MET A 18 -21.65 3.72 -11.18
C MET A 18 -21.40 5.00 -11.97
N GLN A 19 -22.15 5.24 -13.06
CA GLN A 19 -21.97 6.38 -13.98
C GLN A 19 -20.50 6.54 -14.42
N HIS A 20 -19.87 5.41 -14.73
CA HIS A 20 -18.43 5.33 -14.95
C HIS A 20 -18.02 6.10 -16.21
N PRO A 21 -17.05 7.03 -16.13
CA PRO A 21 -16.74 7.94 -17.23
C PRO A 21 -15.95 7.29 -18.38
N HIS A 22 -15.28 6.17 -18.14
CA HIS A 22 -14.38 5.51 -19.11
C HIS A 22 -15.02 4.24 -19.67
N LEU A 23 -16.05 4.40 -20.50
CA LEU A 23 -16.74 3.27 -21.16
C LEU A 23 -16.56 3.25 -22.68
N ASP A 24 -15.77 4.19 -23.21
CA ASP A 24 -15.37 4.20 -24.61
C ASP A 24 -14.51 2.96 -24.89
N GLY A 25 -15.02 2.04 -25.71
CA GLY A 25 -14.36 0.77 -25.98
C GLY A 25 -14.73 -0.38 -25.04
N PHE A 26 -15.76 -0.22 -24.19
CA PHE A 26 -16.27 -1.34 -23.38
C PHE A 26 -16.64 -2.55 -24.26
N GLY A 27 -16.08 -3.70 -23.89
CA GLY A 27 -16.26 -4.97 -24.57
C GLY A 27 -15.62 -6.11 -23.79
N PRO A 28 -15.76 -7.37 -24.24
CA PRO A 28 -15.21 -8.54 -23.54
C PRO A 28 -13.70 -8.45 -23.30
N ASP A 29 -12.96 -7.92 -24.27
CA ASP A 29 -11.50 -7.83 -24.24
C ASP A 29 -10.98 -6.54 -23.58
N ALA A 30 -11.88 -5.64 -23.17
CA ALA A 30 -11.49 -4.41 -22.49
C ALA A 30 -10.83 -4.75 -21.15
N ARG A 31 -9.63 -4.23 -20.93
CA ARG A 31 -8.91 -4.39 -19.68
C ARG A 31 -9.53 -3.52 -18.60
N LEU A 32 -9.81 -4.12 -17.44
CA LEU A 32 -10.53 -3.46 -16.35
C LEU A 32 -9.78 -2.23 -15.85
N ASN A 33 -8.46 -2.34 -15.62
CA ASN A 33 -7.69 -1.22 -15.12
C ASN A 33 -7.23 -0.28 -16.25
N GLU A 34 -6.64 -0.78 -17.33
CA GLU A 34 -5.95 0.10 -18.28
C GLU A 34 -6.88 0.74 -19.31
N ASP A 35 -7.93 0.05 -19.73
CA ASP A 35 -8.86 0.56 -20.74
C ASP A 35 -10.07 1.20 -20.07
N LEU A 36 -10.58 0.58 -18.99
CA LEU A 36 -11.73 1.06 -18.25
C LEU A 36 -11.37 1.82 -16.98
N TYR A 37 -10.11 1.94 -16.53
CA TYR A 37 -9.74 2.71 -15.34
C TYR A 37 -10.48 2.28 -14.06
N LEU A 38 -10.85 0.99 -13.96
CA LEU A 38 -11.43 0.38 -12.77
C LEU A 38 -10.31 -0.06 -11.84
N ASP A 39 -10.25 0.59 -10.69
CA ASP A 39 -9.39 0.16 -9.59
C ASP A 39 -10.02 -0.99 -8.77
N SER A 40 -9.27 -1.52 -7.80
CA SER A 40 -9.76 -2.62 -6.97
C SER A 40 -11.00 -2.25 -6.14
N VAL A 41 -11.16 -0.99 -5.74
CA VAL A 41 -12.32 -0.54 -4.96
C VAL A 41 -13.55 -0.48 -5.85
N GLN A 42 -13.42 0.11 -7.04
CA GLN A 42 -14.48 0.16 -8.05
C GLN A 42 -14.86 -1.24 -8.53
N LEU A 43 -13.89 -2.16 -8.63
CA LEU A 43 -14.17 -3.56 -8.95
C LEU A 43 -15.01 -4.24 -7.85
N LEU A 44 -14.70 -4.02 -6.57
CA LEU A 44 -15.52 -4.54 -5.47
C LEU A 44 -16.93 -3.94 -5.47
N GLN A 45 -17.06 -2.64 -5.76
CA GLN A 45 -18.37 -1.99 -5.90
C GLN A 45 -19.19 -2.58 -7.06
N LEU A 46 -18.55 -2.81 -8.22
CA LEU A 46 -19.15 -3.47 -9.37
C LEU A 46 -19.64 -4.88 -9.01
N ILE A 47 -18.78 -5.69 -8.38
CA ILE A 47 -19.12 -7.04 -7.94
C ILE A 47 -20.32 -7.02 -6.96
N LEU A 48 -20.33 -6.08 -6.01
CA LEU A 48 -21.42 -5.92 -5.06
C LEU A 48 -22.74 -5.52 -5.74
N SER A 49 -22.70 -4.60 -6.71
CA SER A 49 -23.89 -4.26 -7.52
C SER A 49 -24.43 -5.46 -8.27
N LEU A 50 -23.55 -6.29 -8.84
CA LEU A 50 -23.94 -7.52 -9.53
C LEU A 50 -24.57 -8.53 -8.56
N GLU A 51 -24.04 -8.66 -7.34
CA GLU A 51 -24.64 -9.50 -6.29
C GLU A 51 -26.06 -9.03 -5.95
N LEU A 52 -26.20 -7.76 -5.59
CA LEU A 52 -27.44 -7.22 -5.02
C LEU A 52 -28.52 -6.93 -6.06
N THR A 53 -28.16 -6.37 -7.21
CA THR A 53 -29.13 -5.97 -8.26
C THR A 53 -29.42 -7.13 -9.22
N HIS A 54 -28.41 -7.95 -9.53
CA HIS A 54 -28.52 -8.98 -10.57
C HIS A 54 -28.54 -10.43 -10.02
N GLY A 55 -28.47 -10.61 -8.69
CA GLY A 55 -28.54 -11.93 -8.05
C GLY A 55 -27.36 -12.84 -8.38
N VAL A 56 -26.21 -12.26 -8.71
CA VAL A 56 -24.97 -13.00 -9.01
C VAL A 56 -24.39 -13.55 -7.70
N SER A 57 -24.10 -14.84 -7.64
CA SER A 57 -23.38 -15.41 -6.50
C SER A 57 -21.90 -15.06 -6.61
N VAL A 58 -21.37 -14.32 -5.64
CA VAL A 58 -19.97 -13.90 -5.61
C VAL A 58 -19.20 -14.83 -4.65
N PRO A 59 -18.29 -15.68 -5.16
CA PRO A 59 -17.40 -16.46 -4.30
C PRO A 59 -16.34 -15.56 -3.65
N GLU A 60 -15.89 -15.87 -2.43
CA GLU A 60 -14.86 -15.07 -1.74
C GLU A 60 -13.55 -15.04 -2.53
N GLU A 61 -13.25 -16.11 -3.28
CA GLU A 61 -12.11 -16.20 -4.18
C GLU A 61 -12.16 -15.16 -5.31
N ALA A 62 -13.36 -14.71 -5.71
CA ALA A 62 -13.48 -13.67 -6.73
C ALA A 62 -13.09 -12.27 -6.24
N ILE A 63 -13.19 -12.04 -4.93
CA ILE A 63 -12.84 -10.77 -4.28
C ILE A 63 -11.32 -10.62 -4.19
N ASN A 64 -10.59 -11.73 -4.06
CA ASN A 64 -9.15 -11.75 -3.79
C ASN A 64 -8.28 -12.01 -5.03
N ARG A 65 -8.86 -12.35 -6.18
CA ARG A 65 -8.10 -12.74 -7.38
C ARG A 65 -7.54 -11.54 -8.13
N GLN A 66 -6.21 -11.47 -8.19
CA GLN A 66 -5.46 -10.49 -8.98
C GLN A 66 -5.42 -10.81 -10.49
N ASP A 67 -5.83 -12.02 -10.89
CA ASP A 67 -5.76 -12.50 -12.28
C ASP A 67 -6.92 -12.05 -13.18
N VAL A 68 -7.79 -11.17 -12.69
CA VAL A 68 -8.90 -10.64 -13.47
C VAL A 68 -8.43 -9.42 -14.26
N SER A 69 -8.03 -9.64 -15.51
CA SER A 69 -7.52 -8.57 -16.37
C SER A 69 -8.61 -7.90 -17.21
N THR A 70 -9.57 -8.68 -17.71
CA THR A 70 -10.57 -8.20 -18.67
C THR A 70 -12.02 -8.36 -18.18
N VAL A 71 -12.95 -7.69 -18.85
CA VAL A 71 -14.40 -7.86 -18.61
C VAL A 71 -14.83 -9.32 -18.80
N ALA A 72 -14.28 -10.02 -19.79
CA ALA A 72 -14.57 -11.44 -20.02
C ALA A 72 -14.04 -12.34 -18.91
N ASP A 73 -12.87 -12.03 -18.33
CA ASP A 73 -12.33 -12.77 -17.19
C ASP A 73 -13.22 -12.61 -15.95
N LEU A 74 -13.67 -11.37 -15.68
CA LEU A 74 -14.59 -11.10 -14.58
C LEU A 74 -15.92 -11.84 -14.77
N ALA A 75 -16.49 -11.79 -15.96
CA ALA A 75 -17.74 -12.48 -16.26
C ALA A 75 -17.60 -14.01 -16.14
N ARG A 76 -16.45 -14.58 -16.53
CA ARG A 76 -16.15 -16.02 -16.36
C ARG A 76 -16.03 -16.40 -14.90
N LEU A 77 -15.37 -15.58 -14.09
CA LEU A 77 -15.19 -15.77 -12.66
C LEU A 77 -16.53 -15.75 -11.90
N LEU A 78 -17.46 -14.90 -12.33
CA LEU A 78 -18.79 -14.77 -11.74
C LEU A 78 -19.81 -15.80 -12.29
N ALA A 79 -19.42 -16.62 -13.28
CA ALA A 79 -20.31 -17.60 -13.88
C ALA A 79 -20.53 -18.81 -12.93
N PRO A 80 -21.77 -19.33 -12.82
CA PRO A 80 -22.05 -20.49 -11.97
C PRO A 80 -21.27 -21.73 -12.43
N GLY A 81 -20.58 -22.39 -11.50
CA GLY A 81 -19.82 -23.62 -11.80
C GLY A 81 -18.48 -23.37 -12.49
N ALA A 82 -17.93 -22.15 -12.42
CA ALA A 82 -16.54 -21.92 -12.77
C ALA A 82 -15.65 -22.86 -11.96
N GLU A 83 -14.97 -23.79 -12.64
CA GLU A 83 -13.92 -24.56 -11.99
C GLU A 83 -12.84 -23.60 -11.53
N PRO A 84 -12.26 -23.80 -10.33
CA PRO A 84 -11.07 -23.07 -9.96
C PRO A 84 -10.03 -23.33 -11.05
N VAL A 85 -9.72 -22.32 -11.85
CA VAL A 85 -8.55 -22.36 -12.72
C VAL A 85 -7.38 -22.69 -11.80
N ALA A 86 -6.74 -23.83 -12.04
CA ALA A 86 -5.58 -24.24 -11.27
C ALA A 86 -4.56 -23.09 -11.30
N PRO A 87 -3.92 -22.75 -10.17
CA PRO A 87 -2.87 -21.75 -10.18
C PRO A 87 -1.88 -22.10 -11.27
N VAL A 88 -1.57 -21.13 -12.14
CA VAL A 88 -0.53 -21.30 -13.13
C VAL A 88 0.75 -21.57 -12.34
N ALA A 89 1.28 -22.78 -12.45
CA ALA A 89 2.53 -23.14 -11.80
C ALA A 89 3.59 -22.14 -12.28
N GLU A 90 4.04 -21.27 -11.37
CA GLU A 90 5.18 -20.41 -11.63
C GLU A 90 6.34 -21.32 -12.03
N SER A 91 7.05 -20.93 -13.10
CA SER A 91 8.17 -21.70 -13.60
C SER A 91 9.21 -21.85 -12.48
N GLU A 92 9.37 -23.07 -11.96
CA GLU A 92 10.41 -23.46 -11.02
C GLU A 92 11.79 -23.31 -11.68
N THR A 93 12.27 -22.08 -11.75
CA THR A 93 13.70 -21.83 -11.71
C THR A 93 14.17 -22.17 -10.28
N PRO A 94 15.35 -22.77 -10.08
CA PRO A 94 15.89 -22.98 -8.75
C PRO A 94 16.07 -21.63 -8.06
N SER A 95 15.07 -21.28 -7.24
CA SER A 95 15.06 -20.11 -6.38
C SER A 95 15.88 -20.44 -5.14
N GLU A 96 16.78 -19.54 -4.75
CA GLU A 96 17.45 -19.60 -3.44
C GLU A 96 16.47 -19.28 -2.27
N GLY A 97 15.17 -19.18 -2.56
CA GLY A 97 14.10 -18.88 -1.60
C GLY A 97 14.32 -17.52 -0.94
N VAL A 98 13.97 -17.43 0.34
CA VAL A 98 14.25 -16.26 1.20
C VAL A 98 15.73 -15.88 1.24
N HIS A 99 16.66 -16.79 0.91
CA HIS A 99 18.11 -16.53 0.90
C HIS A 99 18.63 -15.95 -0.42
N GLY A 100 17.83 -15.98 -1.49
CA GLY A 100 18.16 -15.40 -2.79
C GLY A 100 17.94 -13.90 -2.91
N ALA A 101 18.07 -13.38 -4.12
CA ALA A 101 17.45 -12.09 -4.43
C ALA A 101 15.92 -12.27 -4.34
N MET A 102 15.23 -11.41 -3.58
CA MET A 102 13.76 -11.43 -3.56
C MET A 102 13.26 -11.20 -4.99
N PRO A 103 12.51 -12.15 -5.57
CA PRO A 103 12.10 -12.07 -6.98
C PRO A 103 11.08 -10.95 -7.24
N TYR A 104 10.45 -10.40 -6.20
CA TYR A 104 9.50 -9.30 -6.31
C TYR A 104 9.65 -8.26 -5.19
N ASP A 105 9.61 -6.99 -5.59
CA ASP A 105 9.46 -5.83 -4.72
C ASP A 105 7.96 -5.57 -4.56
N LEU A 106 7.44 -5.71 -3.34
CA LEU A 106 6.02 -5.49 -3.05
C LEU A 106 5.74 -3.99 -3.05
N LYS A 107 4.64 -3.59 -3.71
CA LYS A 107 4.15 -2.19 -3.70
C LYS A 107 3.50 -1.92 -2.34
N ILE A 108 4.22 -1.29 -1.42
CA ILE A 108 3.79 -1.17 -0.02
C ILE A 108 3.73 0.29 0.44
N HIS A 109 4.75 1.10 0.10
CA HIS A 109 4.81 2.49 0.56
C HIS A 109 5.77 3.33 -0.28
N CYS A 110 5.22 4.26 -1.07
CA CYS A 110 5.94 5.04 -2.06
C CYS A 110 7.19 5.77 -1.54
N PHE A 111 7.11 6.42 -0.37
CA PHE A 111 8.26 7.06 0.26
C PHE A 111 9.40 6.07 0.55
N VAL A 112 9.08 4.93 1.20
CA VAL A 112 10.07 3.91 1.59
C VAL A 112 10.68 3.27 0.36
N SER A 113 9.85 2.93 -0.64
CA SER A 113 10.31 2.41 -1.92
C SER A 113 11.31 3.36 -2.61
N CYS A 114 11.05 4.67 -2.59
CA CYS A 114 11.95 5.67 -3.16
C CYS A 114 13.31 5.77 -2.43
N VAL A 115 13.33 5.81 -1.10
CA VAL A 115 14.60 5.92 -0.36
C VAL A 115 15.39 4.61 -0.39
N CYS A 116 14.70 3.47 -0.43
CA CYS A 116 15.31 2.14 -0.52
C CYS A 116 15.86 1.81 -1.92
N ASP A 117 15.41 2.46 -3.00
CA ASP A 117 15.93 2.25 -4.36
C ASP A 117 17.46 2.42 -4.41
N GLY A 118 17.97 3.46 -3.76
CA GLY A 118 19.41 3.72 -3.63
C GLY A 118 20.18 2.62 -2.87
N LEU A 119 19.56 2.05 -1.84
CA LEU A 119 20.15 0.95 -1.06
C LEU A 119 20.23 -0.34 -1.91
N LYS A 120 19.14 -0.65 -2.63
CA LYS A 120 19.03 -1.81 -3.53
C LYS A 120 20.14 -1.81 -4.59
N MET A 121 20.34 -0.68 -5.27
CA MET A 121 21.41 -0.53 -6.27
C MET A 121 22.82 -0.74 -5.71
N ARG A 122 23.01 -0.55 -4.41
CA ARG A 122 24.30 -0.72 -3.71
C ARG A 122 24.45 -2.07 -3.02
N GLY A 123 23.45 -2.96 -3.12
CA GLY A 123 23.46 -4.25 -2.43
C GLY A 123 23.35 -4.13 -0.90
N ILE A 124 22.87 -2.99 -0.39
CA ILE A 124 22.61 -2.79 1.03
C ILE A 124 21.22 -3.35 1.36
N ASP A 125 21.12 -4.06 2.49
CA ASP A 125 19.85 -4.63 2.92
C ASP A 125 18.86 -3.55 3.37
N HIS A 126 17.87 -3.31 2.52
CA HIS A 126 16.80 -2.33 2.72
C HIS A 126 15.59 -2.91 3.47
N ARG A 127 15.49 -4.24 3.56
CA ARG A 127 14.31 -4.94 4.11
C ARG A 127 13.98 -4.51 5.54
N PRO A 128 14.96 -4.30 6.45
CA PRO A 128 14.66 -3.82 7.79
C PRO A 128 13.79 -2.56 7.80
N PHE A 129 14.03 -1.61 6.89
CA PHE A 129 13.36 -0.31 6.90
C PHE A 129 11.84 -0.38 6.71
N TYR A 130 11.33 -1.47 6.12
CA TYR A 130 9.90 -1.72 6.00
C TYR A 130 9.21 -2.00 7.33
N ALA A 131 9.96 -2.19 8.44
CA ALA A 131 9.39 -2.32 9.78
C ALA A 131 8.61 -1.11 10.27
N LEU A 132 8.80 0.07 9.65
CA LEU A 132 7.98 1.25 9.90
C LEU A 132 6.57 1.15 9.31
N ILE A 133 6.31 0.21 8.41
CA ILE A 133 5.17 0.30 7.49
C ILE A 133 3.91 -0.42 7.95
N TRP A 134 4.01 -1.64 8.48
CA TRP A 134 2.82 -2.45 8.78
C TRP A 134 1.85 -1.80 9.76
N ASP A 135 2.35 -0.95 10.66
CA ASP A 135 1.57 -0.13 11.60
C ASP A 135 1.89 1.37 11.45
N ALA A 136 2.37 1.78 10.27
CA ALA A 136 2.56 3.20 9.95
C ALA A 136 1.27 3.98 10.24
N GLU A 137 1.45 5.21 10.70
CA GLU A 137 0.36 6.08 11.10
C GLU A 137 -0.65 6.33 9.96
N PHE A 138 -1.86 6.61 10.40
CA PHE A 138 -3.01 7.06 9.62
C PHE A 138 -3.89 7.85 10.57
N ALA A 139 -4.80 8.66 10.03
CA ALA A 139 -5.71 9.47 10.83
C ALA A 139 -7.14 8.90 10.84
N ILE A 140 -7.88 9.25 11.88
CA ILE A 140 -9.33 9.16 11.91
C ILE A 140 -9.85 10.59 12.01
N THR A 141 -10.61 11.02 11.02
CA THR A 141 -11.19 12.37 10.98
C THR A 141 -12.33 12.52 12.00
N ASP A 142 -12.75 13.77 12.28
CA ASP A 142 -13.89 14.07 13.16
C ASP A 142 -15.19 13.36 12.72
N GLY A 143 -15.33 13.07 11.42
CA GLY A 143 -16.44 12.32 10.85
C GLY A 143 -16.34 10.80 11.03
N SER A 144 -15.43 10.30 11.88
CA SER A 144 -15.11 8.87 12.03
C SER A 144 -14.74 8.22 10.69
N ARG A 145 -13.93 8.91 9.87
CA ARG A 145 -13.44 8.37 8.59
C ARG A 145 -11.96 8.07 8.66
N LEU A 146 -11.56 6.95 8.11
CA LEU A 146 -10.17 6.55 7.93
C LEU A 146 -9.53 7.43 6.86
N ALA A 147 -8.34 7.96 7.17
CA ALA A 147 -7.55 8.78 6.27
C ALA A 147 -6.10 8.29 6.24
N TYR A 148 -5.65 7.83 5.06
CA TYR A 148 -4.30 7.38 4.74
C TYR A 148 -3.28 8.52 4.88
N HIS A 149 -3.70 9.75 4.59
CA HIS A 149 -2.90 10.95 4.73
C HIS A 149 -3.66 12.03 5.52
N SER A 150 -2.96 12.80 6.33
CA SER A 150 -3.49 13.99 6.98
C SER A 150 -2.40 15.05 7.10
N ASP A 151 -2.80 16.32 7.18
CA ASP A 151 -1.87 17.45 7.31
C ASP A 151 -0.99 17.38 8.58
N ALA A 152 -1.39 16.58 9.56
CA ALA A 152 -0.65 16.36 10.80
C ALA A 152 0.44 15.28 10.68
N MET A 153 0.42 14.47 9.61
CA MET A 153 1.42 13.43 9.40
C MET A 153 2.66 14.03 8.74
N ASP A 154 3.79 13.97 9.45
CA ASP A 154 5.10 14.28 8.88
C ASP A 154 5.90 13.00 8.61
N HIS A 155 6.97 13.11 7.83
CA HIS A 155 7.89 12.00 7.59
C HIS A 155 9.11 12.05 8.51
N GLU A 156 9.08 12.78 9.64
CA GLU A 156 10.26 12.96 10.50
C GLU A 156 10.77 11.64 11.04
N SER A 157 9.87 10.74 11.48
CA SER A 157 10.22 9.39 11.93
C SER A 157 10.96 8.59 10.84
N PHE A 158 10.50 8.68 9.58
CA PHE A 158 11.18 8.04 8.46
C PHE A 158 12.56 8.64 8.22
N ARG A 159 12.69 9.97 8.26
CA ARG A 159 13.96 10.68 8.04
C ARG A 159 14.98 10.34 9.11
N TYR A 160 14.57 10.42 10.38
CA TYR A 160 15.40 10.11 11.53
C TYR A 160 15.96 8.69 11.44
N TRP A 161 15.08 7.70 11.24
CA TRP A 161 15.52 6.30 11.20
C TRP A 161 16.32 5.97 9.94
N PHE A 162 15.99 6.55 8.79
CA PHE A 162 16.77 6.31 7.58
C PHE A 162 18.20 6.85 7.71
N GLU A 163 18.36 8.06 8.26
CA GLU A 163 19.68 8.63 8.52
C GLU A 163 20.45 7.84 9.57
N ARG A 164 19.80 7.43 10.67
CA ARG A 164 20.45 6.65 11.73
C ARG A 164 20.87 5.26 11.25
N LEU A 165 20.01 4.56 10.52
CA LEU A 165 20.30 3.20 10.05
C LEU A 165 21.33 3.20 8.92
N TYR A 166 21.18 4.09 7.94
CA TYR A 166 21.93 4.00 6.69
C TYR A 166 22.92 5.15 6.47
N GLY A 167 22.96 6.17 7.34
CA GLY A 167 23.89 7.30 7.24
C GLY A 167 23.53 8.32 6.15
N VAL A 168 22.31 8.25 5.61
CA VAL A 168 21.83 9.10 4.52
C VAL A 168 20.84 10.13 5.05
N PRO A 169 21.22 11.42 5.13
CA PRO A 169 20.28 12.47 5.52
C PRO A 169 19.21 12.66 4.46
N LEU A 170 17.95 12.63 4.88
CA LEU A 170 16.80 12.98 4.05
C LEU A 170 16.45 14.45 4.30
N VAL A 171 16.79 15.32 3.35
CA VAL A 171 16.61 16.77 3.49
C VAL A 171 15.36 17.20 2.73
N SER A 172 14.35 17.68 3.45
CA SER A 172 13.18 18.30 2.82
C SER A 172 13.62 19.53 2.03
N TRP A 173 13.16 19.65 0.80
CA TRP A 173 13.31 20.89 0.02
C TRP A 173 12.02 21.72 -0.03
N TYR A 174 10.91 21.14 0.41
CA TYR A 174 9.61 21.81 0.43
C TYR A 174 9.45 22.60 1.73
N ASP A 175 9.08 23.86 1.60
CA ASP A 175 8.84 24.79 2.71
C ASP A 175 7.35 25.18 2.74
N HIS A 176 6.66 24.72 3.78
CA HIS A 176 5.22 24.97 3.97
C HIS A 176 4.88 26.44 4.23
N SER A 177 5.86 27.30 4.54
CA SER A 177 5.65 28.75 4.69
C SER A 177 5.68 29.51 3.35
N ARG A 178 6.14 28.86 2.28
CA ARG A 178 6.26 29.43 0.93
C ARG A 178 5.11 28.98 0.04
N SER A 179 4.83 29.78 -0.98
CA SER A 179 3.83 29.44 -1.98
C SER A 179 4.22 28.20 -2.79
N LYS A 180 3.23 27.59 -3.47
CA LYS A 180 3.47 26.46 -4.37
C LYS A 180 4.46 26.79 -5.49
N ASP A 181 4.33 27.95 -6.12
CA ASP A 181 5.23 28.34 -7.21
C ASP A 181 6.66 28.63 -6.73
N GLU A 182 6.82 29.16 -5.52
CA GLU A 182 8.14 29.34 -4.90
C GLU A 182 8.82 28.00 -4.60
N ASN A 183 8.06 27.01 -4.13
CA ASN A 183 8.56 25.64 -3.92
C ASN A 183 8.90 24.95 -5.25
N VAL A 184 8.07 25.13 -6.28
CA VAL A 184 8.36 24.63 -7.63
C VAL A 184 9.64 25.26 -8.18
N ALA A 185 9.87 26.56 -7.98
CA ALA A 185 11.12 27.20 -8.38
C ALA A 185 12.34 26.59 -7.66
N THR A 186 12.21 26.26 -6.37
CA THR A 186 13.26 25.54 -5.61
C THR A 186 13.50 24.14 -6.16
N LEU A 187 12.46 23.38 -6.52
CA LEU A 187 12.60 22.08 -7.18
C LEU A 187 13.37 22.18 -8.50
N LEU A 188 13.04 23.16 -9.34
CA LEU A 188 13.71 23.38 -10.62
C LEU A 188 15.20 23.69 -10.43
N ASP A 189 15.56 24.57 -9.50
CA ASP A 189 16.97 24.87 -9.19
C ASP A 189 17.73 23.64 -8.67
N LEU A 190 17.08 22.81 -7.85
CA LEU A 190 17.67 21.54 -7.36
C LEU A 190 17.91 20.53 -8.48
N LEU A 191 17.00 20.46 -9.46
CA LEU A 191 17.11 19.57 -10.61
C LEU A 191 18.24 20.00 -11.55
N GLU A 192 18.38 21.31 -11.78
CA GLU A 192 19.44 21.88 -12.64
C GLU A 192 20.84 21.72 -12.01
N ARG A 193 20.94 21.87 -10.69
CA ARG A 193 22.22 21.78 -9.94
C ARG A 193 22.49 20.40 -9.35
N ARG A 194 21.74 19.38 -9.77
CA ARG A 194 21.78 18.05 -9.15
C ARG A 194 23.15 17.41 -9.38
N GLU A 195 23.83 17.06 -8.29
CA GLU A 195 25.01 16.20 -8.36
C GLU A 195 24.63 14.78 -8.84
N PRO A 196 25.51 14.05 -9.55
CA PRO A 196 25.16 12.79 -10.21
C PRO A 196 24.49 11.74 -9.32
N ASP A 197 24.97 11.59 -8.09
CA ASP A 197 24.46 10.62 -7.12
C ASP A 197 23.27 11.14 -6.32
N THR A 198 22.98 12.44 -6.34
CA THR A 198 21.83 12.99 -5.62
C THR A 198 20.52 12.56 -6.28
N ARG A 199 19.57 12.13 -5.46
CA ARG A 199 18.20 11.80 -5.84
C ARG A 199 17.28 12.92 -5.39
N ILE A 200 16.34 13.30 -6.26
CA ILE A 200 15.29 14.27 -5.98
C ILE A 200 13.96 13.53 -5.98
N MET A 201 13.32 13.48 -4.83
CA MET A 201 12.01 12.91 -4.61
C MET A 201 10.97 14.03 -4.51
N VAL A 202 9.84 13.86 -5.19
CA VAL A 202 8.73 14.82 -5.20
C VAL A 202 7.45 14.14 -4.75
N MET A 203 6.62 14.86 -3.99
CA MET A 203 5.22 14.48 -3.78
C MET A 203 4.39 15.08 -4.92
N LEU A 204 3.55 14.28 -5.56
CA LEU A 204 2.63 14.73 -6.60
C LEU A 204 1.28 14.03 -6.47
N ASP A 205 0.24 14.62 -7.04
CA ASP A 205 -1.06 13.98 -7.14
C ASP A 205 -1.12 13.12 -8.41
N MET A 206 -1.06 11.81 -8.24
CA MET A 206 -0.93 10.88 -9.35
C MET A 206 -2.24 10.72 -10.14
N PHE A 207 -3.38 11.19 -9.60
CA PHE A 207 -4.63 11.33 -10.38
C PHE A 207 -4.44 12.19 -11.63
N HIS A 208 -3.52 13.16 -11.58
CA HIS A 208 -3.21 14.05 -12.69
C HIS A 208 -2.15 13.52 -13.67
N LEU A 209 -1.79 12.24 -13.55
CA LEU A 209 -0.85 11.53 -14.44
C LEU A 209 -1.48 10.22 -14.99
N PRO A 210 -2.52 10.31 -15.85
CA PRO A 210 -3.31 9.16 -16.29
C PRO A 210 -2.53 8.19 -17.22
N GLU A 211 -1.36 8.58 -17.72
CA GLU A 211 -0.49 7.72 -18.54
C GLU A 211 0.15 6.57 -17.75
N ARG A 212 -0.03 6.57 -16.43
CA ARG A 212 0.54 5.56 -15.53
C ARG A 212 -0.54 4.57 -15.12
N GLU A 213 -0.17 3.29 -15.14
CA GLU A 213 -0.96 2.23 -14.52
C GLU A 213 -1.15 2.55 -13.03
N ASN A 214 -2.37 2.91 -12.64
CA ASN A 214 -2.68 3.27 -11.28
C ASN A 214 -3.57 2.20 -10.64
N LYS A 215 -3.04 1.58 -9.58
CA LYS A 215 -3.77 0.56 -8.81
C LYS A 215 -4.98 1.16 -8.07
N PHE A 216 -4.98 2.48 -7.87
CA PHE A 216 -6.03 3.22 -7.17
C PHE A 216 -6.36 4.49 -7.94
N ASN A 217 -7.52 4.55 -8.60
CA ASN A 217 -7.96 5.72 -9.35
C ASN A 217 -8.66 6.73 -8.42
N GLN A 218 -8.04 7.00 -7.28
CA GLN A 218 -8.57 7.90 -6.26
C GLN A 218 -8.25 9.35 -6.62
N ASN A 219 -9.16 10.26 -6.30
CA ASN A 219 -8.92 11.70 -6.39
C ASN A 219 -9.21 12.34 -5.02
N PRO A 220 -8.19 12.92 -4.35
CA PRO A 220 -6.78 12.97 -4.76
C PRO A 220 -6.05 11.62 -4.57
N PHE A 221 -4.89 11.43 -5.21
CA PHE A 221 -3.98 10.31 -4.92
C PHE A 221 -2.53 10.78 -4.73
N PRO A 222 -2.18 11.25 -3.50
CA PRO A 222 -0.83 11.67 -3.17
C PRO A 222 0.20 10.54 -3.27
N HIS A 223 1.29 10.77 -4.01
CA HIS A 223 2.33 9.76 -4.23
C HIS A 223 3.74 10.37 -4.28
N TYR A 224 4.73 9.62 -3.80
CA TYR A 224 6.14 9.98 -3.92
C TYR A 224 6.82 9.20 -5.05
N LEU A 225 7.60 9.90 -5.86
CA LEU A 225 8.47 9.29 -6.87
C LEU A 225 9.76 10.09 -7.06
N LEU A 226 10.70 9.53 -7.82
CA LEU A 226 11.99 10.14 -8.13
C LEU A 226 11.94 10.83 -9.51
N VAL A 227 12.53 12.03 -9.59
CA VAL A 227 12.61 12.81 -10.82
C VAL A 227 14.04 13.24 -11.14
N SER A 228 14.35 13.31 -12.43
CA SER A 228 15.59 13.85 -12.95
C SER A 228 15.37 14.53 -14.31
N LEU A 229 16.27 15.44 -14.66
CA LEU A 229 16.31 16.02 -16.01
C LEU A 229 16.93 15.01 -16.99
N GLY A 230 16.35 14.92 -18.18
CA GLY A 230 16.95 14.27 -19.35
C GLY A 230 17.66 15.26 -20.27
N ASP A 231 17.96 14.83 -21.49
CA ASP A 231 18.57 15.68 -22.52
C ASP A 231 17.58 16.71 -23.10
N ASP A 232 16.29 16.38 -23.13
CA ASP A 232 15.22 17.24 -23.58
C ASP A 232 14.64 18.04 -22.39
N PRO A 233 14.71 19.39 -22.40
CA PRO A 233 14.21 20.21 -21.28
C PRO A 233 12.68 20.15 -21.10
N ASP A 234 11.93 19.70 -22.10
CA ASP A 234 10.47 19.59 -22.04
C ASP A 234 10.03 18.21 -21.50
N LEU A 235 10.96 17.28 -21.28
CA LEU A 235 10.71 15.93 -20.78
C LEU A 235 11.49 15.65 -19.50
N TRP A 236 10.80 15.16 -18.48
CA TRP A 236 11.43 14.71 -17.24
C TRP A 236 11.55 13.20 -17.24
N GLN A 237 12.70 12.72 -16.76
CA GLN A 237 12.89 11.32 -16.43
C GLN A 237 12.26 11.07 -15.06
N VAL A 238 11.41 10.06 -14.99
CA VAL A 238 10.62 9.73 -13.81
C VAL A 238 10.85 8.26 -13.49
N ARG A 239 11.23 7.99 -12.24
CA ARG A 239 11.39 6.65 -11.70
C ARG A 239 10.50 6.50 -10.48
N ASP A 240 9.64 5.51 -10.53
CA ASP A 240 8.76 5.13 -9.44
C ASP A 240 9.10 3.70 -9.01
N PRO A 241 9.95 3.55 -7.99
CA PRO A 241 10.32 2.24 -7.47
C PRO A 241 9.14 1.47 -6.91
N ASP A 242 8.12 2.15 -6.37
CA ASP A 242 6.95 1.49 -5.79
C ASP A 242 6.08 0.83 -6.86
N PHE A 243 5.93 1.49 -8.01
CA PHE A 243 5.23 0.91 -9.16
C PHE A 243 6.14 0.10 -10.10
N ARG A 244 7.45 0.05 -9.83
CA ARG A 244 8.47 -0.57 -10.69
C ARG A 244 8.44 0.00 -12.11
N TRP A 245 8.24 1.31 -12.20
CA TRP A 245 8.04 2.00 -13.44
C TRP A 245 9.12 3.06 -13.64
N GLU A 246 9.61 3.17 -14.88
CA GLU A 246 10.54 4.20 -15.30
C GLU A 246 10.16 4.67 -16.70
N GLY A 247 10.18 5.98 -16.92
CA GLY A 247 9.80 6.56 -18.20
C GLY A 247 9.94 8.07 -18.23
N VAL A 248 9.55 8.64 -19.37
CA VAL A 248 9.55 10.09 -19.59
C VAL A 248 8.14 10.65 -19.45
N ILE A 249 8.02 11.82 -18.82
CA ILE A 249 6.76 12.56 -18.70
C ILE A 249 7.00 14.01 -19.11
N GLU A 250 6.04 14.61 -19.83
CA GLU A 250 6.07 16.04 -20.17
C GLU A 250 6.21 16.90 -18.91
N ARG A 251 7.16 17.83 -18.93
CA ARG A 251 7.49 18.73 -17.82
C ARG A 251 6.27 19.44 -17.26
N GLU A 252 5.43 20.02 -18.13
CA GLU A 252 4.25 20.77 -17.69
C GLU A 252 3.21 19.89 -16.99
N ARG A 253 3.10 18.62 -17.37
CA ARG A 253 2.21 17.67 -16.69
C ARG A 253 2.71 17.32 -15.30
N MET A 254 4.02 17.06 -15.18
CA MET A 254 4.66 16.84 -13.87
C MET A 254 4.46 18.04 -12.95
N LEU A 255 4.72 19.24 -13.48
CA LEU A 255 4.54 20.48 -12.72
C LEU A 255 3.08 20.70 -12.34
N ASN A 256 2.11 20.38 -13.20
CA ASN A 256 0.69 20.42 -12.86
C ASN A 256 0.34 19.46 -11.70
N ALA A 257 0.84 18.22 -11.74
CA ALA A 257 0.59 17.23 -10.69
C ALA A 257 1.23 17.63 -9.34
N ILE A 258 2.41 18.25 -9.36
CA ILE A 258 3.12 18.77 -8.16
C ILE A 258 2.43 20.01 -7.58
N ARG A 259 1.79 20.83 -8.44
CA ARG A 259 1.09 22.04 -8.03
C ARG A 259 -0.26 21.79 -7.37
N GLN A 260 -0.79 20.57 -7.41
CA GLN A 260 -2.09 20.28 -6.81
C GLN A 260 -2.10 20.61 -5.31
N PRO A 261 -3.22 21.14 -4.79
CA PRO A 261 -3.34 21.53 -3.39
C PRO A 261 -3.37 20.31 -2.44
N SER A 262 -3.66 19.12 -2.96
CA SER A 262 -3.74 17.85 -2.25
C SER A 262 -2.38 17.30 -1.82
N VAL A 263 -1.27 17.88 -2.28
CA VAL A 263 0.08 17.37 -2.04
C VAL A 263 0.99 18.49 -1.58
N ALA A 264 1.96 18.19 -0.72
CA ALA A 264 2.97 19.15 -0.27
C ALA A 264 4.17 18.39 0.29
N GLY A 265 5.28 18.34 -0.45
CA GLY A 265 6.49 17.72 0.07
C GLY A 265 7.47 17.27 -1.00
N GLY A 266 8.66 16.92 -0.52
CA GLY A 266 9.70 16.30 -1.32
C GLY A 266 11.05 16.40 -0.64
N TYR A 267 11.96 15.52 -1.03
CA TYR A 267 13.22 15.30 -0.36
C TYR A 267 14.36 15.21 -1.36
N ARG A 268 15.54 15.63 -0.93
CA ARG A 268 16.80 15.34 -1.61
C ARG A 268 17.67 14.49 -0.71
N PHE A 269 18.34 13.50 -1.29
CA PHE A 269 19.23 12.60 -0.56
C PHE A 269 20.29 12.00 -1.48
N ASP A 270 21.39 11.55 -0.89
CA ASP A 270 22.51 10.98 -1.60
C ASP A 270 22.78 9.54 -1.12
N PRO A 271 22.30 8.51 -1.85
CA PRO A 271 22.54 7.12 -1.51
C PRO A 271 24.01 6.72 -1.61
N SER A 272 24.89 7.54 -2.22
CA SER A 272 26.34 7.25 -2.25
C SER A 272 26.95 7.16 -0.85
N ARG A 273 26.31 7.84 0.12
CA ARG A 273 26.69 7.87 1.54
C ARG A 273 26.20 6.65 2.32
N ALA A 274 25.34 5.82 1.72
CA ALA A 274 24.70 4.73 2.43
C ALA A 274 25.70 3.66 2.89
N HIS A 275 25.50 3.17 4.11
CA HIS A 275 26.18 2.02 4.69
C HIS A 275 25.17 1.00 5.25
N PRO A 276 25.56 -0.27 5.42
CA PRO A 276 24.75 -1.22 6.18
C PRO A 276 24.53 -0.74 7.62
N PRO A 277 23.35 -0.97 8.20
CA PRO A 277 23.06 -0.56 9.57
C PRO A 277 23.81 -1.44 10.59
N ALA A 278 24.13 -0.86 11.74
CA ALA A 278 24.66 -1.62 12.88
C ALA A 278 23.53 -2.39 13.58
N ASP A 279 23.84 -3.56 14.14
CA ASP A 279 22.86 -4.37 14.89
C ASP A 279 22.24 -3.61 16.06
N THR A 280 23.00 -2.73 16.72
CA THR A 280 22.48 -1.89 17.81
C THR A 280 21.40 -0.92 17.35
N ASP A 281 21.58 -0.30 16.18
CA ASP A 281 20.60 0.63 15.62
C ASP A 281 19.39 -0.11 15.05
N LEU A 282 19.60 -1.29 14.43
CA LEU A 282 18.50 -2.16 14.03
C LEU A 282 17.65 -2.61 15.22
N ALA A 283 18.27 -3.00 16.32
CA ALA A 283 17.54 -3.42 17.51
C ALA A 283 16.71 -2.28 18.11
N ALA A 284 17.30 -1.08 18.23
CA ALA A 284 16.61 0.11 18.69
C ALA A 284 15.46 0.50 17.75
N PHE A 285 15.67 0.38 16.45
CA PHE A 285 14.66 0.63 15.44
C PHE A 285 13.47 -0.33 15.54
N PHE A 286 13.73 -1.64 15.62
CA PHE A 286 12.66 -2.63 15.81
C PHE A 286 11.91 -2.39 17.14
N ASP A 287 12.61 -2.09 18.23
CA ASP A 287 11.99 -1.77 19.53
C ASP A 287 11.11 -0.51 19.46
N ALA A 288 11.44 0.45 18.59
CA ALA A 288 10.68 1.68 18.39
C ALA A 288 9.45 1.51 17.49
N CYS A 289 9.54 0.65 16.46
CA CYS A 289 8.49 0.46 15.46
C CYS A 289 7.48 -0.63 15.85
N PHE A 290 7.90 -1.64 16.62
CA PHE A 290 7.08 -2.83 16.83
C PHE A 290 6.05 -2.66 17.94
N ARG A 291 4.76 -2.61 17.55
CA ARG A 291 3.61 -2.53 18.46
C ARG A 291 3.08 -3.93 18.78
N PHE A 292 3.56 -4.49 19.90
CA PHE A 292 3.25 -5.88 20.32
C PHE A 292 1.79 -6.08 20.76
N ASP A 293 1.14 -5.03 21.25
CA ASP A 293 -0.09 -5.08 22.04
C ASP A 293 -1.28 -4.39 21.38
N ALA A 294 -1.15 -3.96 20.13
CA ALA A 294 -2.20 -3.27 19.39
C ALA A 294 -2.17 -3.63 17.90
N ASN A 295 -3.32 -3.63 17.25
CA ASN A 295 -3.45 -3.71 15.78
C ASN A 295 -4.20 -2.47 15.30
N PRO A 296 -3.51 -1.33 15.14
CA PRO A 296 -4.16 -0.02 15.00
C PRO A 296 -5.20 0.03 13.88
N LEU A 297 -4.93 -0.57 12.72
CA LEU A 297 -5.85 -0.56 11.59
C LEU A 297 -7.16 -1.29 11.89
N ILE A 298 -7.07 -2.44 12.56
CA ILE A 298 -8.24 -3.26 12.93
C ILE A 298 -9.02 -2.57 14.04
N ASP A 299 -8.33 -1.99 15.03
CA ASP A 299 -8.93 -1.20 16.09
C ASP A 299 -9.67 0.03 15.54
N ALA A 300 -9.06 0.73 14.58
CA ALA A 300 -9.66 1.89 13.91
C ALA A 300 -10.89 1.50 13.09
N ALA A 301 -10.79 0.44 12.27
CA ALA A 301 -11.91 -0.06 11.48
C ALA A 301 -13.09 -0.46 12.38
N ARG A 302 -12.81 -1.13 13.50
CA ARG A 302 -13.81 -1.46 14.52
C ARG A 302 -14.46 -0.22 15.13
N ALA A 303 -13.66 0.76 15.53
CA ALA A 303 -14.16 2.01 16.11
C ALA A 303 -15.08 2.77 15.13
N ILE A 304 -14.70 2.82 13.86
CA ILE A 304 -15.47 3.46 12.79
C ILE A 304 -16.80 2.73 12.56
N VAL A 305 -16.78 1.41 12.40
CA VAL A 305 -18.01 0.61 12.22
C VAL A 305 -18.97 0.80 13.40
N LEU A 306 -18.47 0.77 14.63
CA LEU A 306 -19.29 0.99 15.82
C LEU A 306 -19.84 2.41 15.89
N ALA A 307 -19.04 3.43 15.58
CA ALA A 307 -19.51 4.83 15.58
C ALA A 307 -20.68 5.06 14.62
N HIS A 308 -20.60 4.47 13.42
CA HIS A 308 -21.66 4.53 12.40
C HIS A 308 -22.88 3.67 12.77
N ALA A 309 -22.68 2.48 13.34
CA ALA A 309 -23.77 1.60 13.77
C ALA A 309 -24.57 2.20 14.94
N GLU A 310 -23.91 2.89 15.86
CA GLU A 310 -24.52 3.56 17.00
C GLU A 310 -25.10 4.95 16.65
N GLY A 311 -24.82 5.47 15.46
CA GLY A 311 -25.25 6.79 15.01
C GLY A 311 -24.62 7.95 15.81
N ARG A 312 -23.39 7.77 16.32
CA ARG A 312 -22.70 8.77 17.13
C ARG A 312 -22.58 10.08 16.34
N GLY A 313 -22.94 11.21 16.96
CA GLY A 313 -22.83 12.52 16.30
C GLY A 313 -23.67 12.67 15.03
N GLY A 314 -24.68 11.83 14.82
CA GLY A 314 -25.53 11.87 13.61
C GLY A 314 -24.96 11.12 12.41
N LEU A 315 -23.90 10.33 12.59
CA LEU A 315 -23.38 9.43 11.57
C LEU A 315 -24.45 8.42 11.14
N LYS A 316 -24.42 8.01 9.88
CA LYS A 316 -25.33 6.99 9.33
C LYS A 316 -24.57 5.71 9.02
N LEU A 317 -25.21 4.57 9.26
CA LEU A 317 -24.66 3.28 8.86
C LEU A 317 -24.35 3.20 7.37
N THR A 318 -25.17 3.84 6.53
CA THR A 318 -24.96 3.91 5.07
C THR A 318 -23.68 4.63 4.65
N ASP A 319 -23.11 5.46 5.54
CA ASP A 319 -21.91 6.24 5.24
C ASP A 319 -20.62 5.47 5.59
N VAL A 320 -20.72 4.26 6.18
CA VAL A 320 -19.55 3.48 6.64
C VAL A 320 -18.65 3.02 5.49
N GLY A 321 -19.23 2.78 4.30
CA GLY A 321 -18.48 2.42 3.10
C GLY A 321 -17.52 3.54 2.67
N GLU A 322 -18.01 4.79 2.69
CA GLU A 322 -17.16 5.95 2.43
C GLU A 322 -16.16 6.21 3.57
N ALA A 323 -16.58 5.98 4.83
CA ALA A 323 -15.71 6.15 5.99
C ALA A 323 -14.51 5.19 6.01
N LEU A 324 -14.62 4.02 5.38
CA LEU A 324 -13.55 3.02 5.24
C LEU A 324 -13.05 2.88 3.80
N ARG A 325 -13.31 3.86 2.93
CA ARG A 325 -12.88 3.86 1.52
C ARG A 325 -11.38 3.64 1.36
N GLU A 326 -10.58 4.18 2.27
CA GLU A 326 -9.11 4.13 2.22
C GLU A 326 -8.52 2.88 2.90
N LEU A 327 -9.35 2.00 3.47
CA LEU A 327 -8.90 0.75 4.08
C LEU A 327 -8.02 -0.09 3.12
N PRO A 328 -8.35 -0.28 1.83
CA PRO A 328 -7.54 -1.10 0.92
C PRO A 328 -6.15 -0.50 0.65
N VAL A 329 -6.05 0.84 0.65
CA VAL A 329 -4.78 1.56 0.47
C VAL A 329 -3.85 1.33 1.66
N ILE A 330 -4.41 1.22 2.88
CA ILE A 330 -3.62 0.95 4.09
C ILE A 330 -3.36 -0.55 4.24
N THR A 331 -4.27 -1.42 3.82
CA THR A 331 -4.13 -2.89 3.90
C THR A 331 -2.86 -3.40 3.21
N ILE A 332 -2.44 -2.80 2.09
CA ILE A 332 -1.20 -3.21 1.40
C ILE A 332 0.03 -3.12 2.31
N ARG A 333 0.00 -2.27 3.35
CA ARG A 333 1.09 -2.12 4.30
C ARG A 333 1.37 -3.40 5.08
N LYS A 334 0.39 -4.31 5.21
CA LYS A 334 0.57 -5.59 5.93
C LYS A 334 1.55 -6.53 5.23
N TRP A 335 1.74 -6.40 3.92
CA TRP A 335 2.82 -7.09 3.19
C TRP A 335 4.22 -6.74 3.70
N ALA A 336 4.38 -5.60 4.42
CA ALA A 336 5.66 -5.25 5.02
C ALA A 336 6.16 -6.31 6.02
N TYR A 337 5.26 -7.12 6.61
CA TYR A 337 5.66 -8.22 7.50
C TYR A 337 6.63 -9.17 6.80
N GLU A 338 6.44 -9.44 5.52
CA GLU A 338 7.34 -10.31 4.75
C GLU A 338 8.77 -9.79 4.72
N HIS A 339 8.97 -8.47 4.57
CA HIS A 339 10.30 -7.88 4.61
C HIS A 339 10.95 -8.06 5.99
N GLY A 340 10.17 -7.89 7.07
CA GLY A 340 10.63 -8.14 8.44
C GLY A 340 11.06 -9.60 8.65
N PHE A 341 10.21 -10.55 8.26
CA PHE A 341 10.54 -11.98 8.33
C PHE A 341 11.72 -12.35 7.45
N ALA A 342 11.76 -11.86 6.20
CA ALA A 342 12.85 -12.14 5.26
C ALA A 342 14.19 -11.65 5.80
N PHE A 343 14.24 -10.49 6.47
CA PHE A 343 15.43 -10.04 7.18
C PHE A 343 15.89 -11.05 8.24
N PHE A 344 15.03 -11.42 9.18
CA PHE A 344 15.41 -12.34 10.25
C PHE A 344 15.75 -13.74 9.74
N TRP A 345 15.00 -14.29 8.78
CA TRP A 345 15.28 -15.61 8.21
C TRP A 345 16.65 -15.68 7.54
N ARG A 346 17.03 -14.61 6.84
CA ARG A 346 18.36 -14.53 6.21
C ARG A 346 19.47 -14.36 7.23
N ALA A 347 19.27 -13.48 8.21
CA ALA A 347 20.25 -13.25 9.27
C ALA A 347 20.51 -14.52 10.09
N LEU A 348 19.45 -15.26 10.40
CA LEU A 348 19.49 -16.50 11.19
C LEU A 348 19.77 -17.75 10.35
N ARG A 349 19.73 -17.65 9.01
CA ARG A 349 19.83 -18.76 8.05
C ARG A 349 18.83 -19.88 8.33
N TRP A 350 17.60 -19.49 8.65
CA TRP A 350 16.50 -20.41 8.91
C TRP A 350 15.91 -20.98 7.61
N PRO A 351 15.30 -22.18 7.63
CA PRO A 351 14.81 -22.83 6.42
C PRO A 351 13.69 -22.06 5.71
N ASP A 352 13.78 -21.99 4.39
CA ASP A 352 12.79 -21.34 3.52
C ASP A 352 11.34 -21.86 3.65
N PRO A 353 11.06 -23.19 3.81
CA PRO A 353 9.68 -23.66 3.90
C PRO A 353 8.86 -23.03 5.06
N GLU A 354 9.53 -22.67 6.15
CA GLU A 354 8.85 -21.99 7.27
C GLU A 354 8.53 -20.52 6.92
N PHE A 355 9.40 -19.86 6.15
CA PHE A 355 9.15 -18.52 5.63
C PHE A 355 7.96 -18.51 4.66
N GLN A 356 7.90 -19.46 3.72
CA GLN A 356 6.77 -19.54 2.77
C GLN A 356 5.43 -19.70 3.48
N ARG A 357 5.37 -20.55 4.50
CA ARG A 357 4.16 -20.71 5.34
C ARG A 357 3.75 -19.41 6.03
N ILE A 358 4.71 -18.57 6.43
CA ILE A 358 4.43 -17.25 7.02
C ILE A 358 3.94 -16.27 5.96
N CYS A 359 4.49 -16.31 4.73
CA CYS A 359 3.95 -15.54 3.60
C CYS A 359 2.48 -15.91 3.33
N ASP A 360 2.13 -17.20 3.34
CA ASP A 360 0.73 -17.64 3.20
C ASP A 360 -0.18 -17.06 4.31
N GLU A 361 0.31 -16.96 5.56
CA GLU A 361 -0.46 -16.35 6.66
C GLU A 361 -0.64 -14.84 6.50
N ILE A 362 0.37 -14.15 5.98
CA ILE A 362 0.32 -12.70 5.67
C ILE A 362 -0.65 -12.45 4.51
N GLU A 363 -0.57 -13.26 3.45
CA GLU A 363 -1.50 -13.23 2.34
C GLU A 363 -2.94 -13.44 2.82
N ALA A 364 -3.17 -14.45 3.67
CA ALA A 364 -4.48 -14.69 4.26
C ALA A 364 -5.00 -13.50 5.06
N LEU A 365 -4.14 -12.76 5.77
CA LEU A 365 -4.51 -11.55 6.51
C LEU A 365 -4.94 -10.43 5.54
N VAL A 366 -4.15 -10.19 4.50
CA VAL A 366 -4.43 -9.18 3.47
C VAL A 366 -5.73 -9.48 2.72
N ASN A 367 -5.93 -10.74 2.33
CA ASN A 367 -7.15 -11.20 1.67
C ASN A 367 -8.35 -11.10 2.61
N GLY A 368 -8.17 -11.42 3.89
CA GLY A 368 -9.19 -11.25 4.91
C GLY A 368 -9.60 -9.78 5.14
N LEU A 369 -8.66 -8.84 5.11
CA LEU A 369 -8.94 -7.40 5.16
C LEU A 369 -9.65 -6.91 3.89
N THR A 370 -9.37 -7.50 2.74
CA THR A 370 -10.06 -7.22 1.48
C THR A 370 -11.51 -7.70 1.53
N ALA A 371 -11.74 -8.92 2.02
CA ALA A 371 -13.08 -9.47 2.25
C ALA A 371 -13.86 -8.67 3.32
N LEU A 372 -13.18 -8.17 4.35
CA LEU A 372 -13.78 -7.25 5.32
C LEU A 372 -14.27 -5.97 4.65
N HIS A 373 -13.46 -5.36 3.78
CA HIS A 373 -13.88 -4.16 3.04
C HIS A 373 -15.13 -4.42 2.21
N TYR A 374 -15.20 -5.56 1.52
CA TYR A 374 -16.41 -5.97 0.79
C TYR A 374 -17.64 -6.06 1.71
N ALA A 375 -17.49 -6.69 2.88
CA ALA A 375 -18.56 -6.79 3.87
C ALA A 375 -19.02 -5.42 4.38
N VAL A 376 -18.09 -4.47 4.56
CA VAL A 376 -18.40 -3.08 4.92
C VAL A 376 -19.17 -2.36 3.81
N LEU A 377 -18.79 -2.53 2.54
CA LEU A 377 -19.53 -1.96 1.41
C LEU A 377 -20.95 -2.53 1.33
N LYS A 378 -21.11 -3.83 1.57
CA LYS A 378 -22.42 -4.49 1.65
C LYS A 378 -23.27 -3.92 2.78
N LEU A 379 -22.70 -3.80 3.99
CA LEU A 379 -23.34 -3.17 5.15
C LEU A 379 -23.79 -1.73 4.86
N ALA A 380 -22.94 -0.94 4.21
CA ALA A 380 -23.24 0.44 3.82
C ALA A 380 -24.42 0.51 2.83
N ARG A 381 -24.45 -0.41 1.85
CA ARG A 381 -25.47 -0.43 0.80
C ARG A 381 -26.82 -0.94 1.27
N THR A 382 -26.86 -1.96 2.12
CA THR A 382 -28.13 -2.51 2.64
C THR A 382 -28.66 -1.69 3.81
N GLY A 383 -27.77 -1.07 4.60
CA GLY A 383 -28.13 -0.39 5.84
C GLY A 383 -28.67 -1.33 6.92
N GLU A 384 -28.48 -2.65 6.75
CA GLU A 384 -29.03 -3.66 7.65
C GLU A 384 -28.21 -3.78 8.92
N THR A 385 -28.79 -3.40 10.06
CA THR A 385 -28.10 -3.48 11.37
C THR A 385 -27.71 -4.90 11.78
N GLY A 386 -28.37 -5.92 11.21
CA GLY A 386 -28.03 -7.33 11.43
C GLY A 386 -26.65 -7.72 10.89
N GLU A 387 -26.16 -7.03 9.86
CA GLU A 387 -24.86 -7.28 9.23
C GLU A 387 -23.68 -6.68 10.03
N VAL A 388 -23.95 -5.84 11.03
CA VAL A 388 -22.91 -5.25 11.90
C VAL A 388 -22.18 -6.34 12.70
N ALA A 389 -22.91 -7.28 13.31
CA ALA A 389 -22.31 -8.32 14.14
C ALA A 389 -21.38 -9.27 13.33
N PRO A 390 -21.75 -9.75 12.13
CA PRO A 390 -20.83 -10.45 11.24
C PRO A 390 -19.56 -9.66 10.87
N VAL A 391 -19.67 -8.36 10.60
CA VAL A 391 -18.51 -7.50 10.31
C VAL A 391 -17.56 -7.41 11.52
N LEU A 392 -18.11 -7.24 12.73
CA LEU A 392 -17.32 -7.21 13.96
C LEU A 392 -16.65 -8.57 14.26
N ALA A 393 -17.32 -9.69 14.00
CA ALA A 393 -16.74 -11.01 14.16
C ALA A 393 -15.59 -11.26 13.17
N ARG A 394 -15.68 -10.76 11.94
CA ARG A 394 -14.56 -10.78 10.98
C ARG A 394 -13.38 -9.95 11.48
N LEU A 395 -13.63 -8.75 12.03
CA LEU A 395 -12.59 -7.95 12.67
C LEU A 395 -11.91 -8.69 13.84
N ASP A 396 -12.65 -9.42 14.66
CA ASP A 396 -12.09 -10.24 15.76
C ASP A 396 -11.17 -11.35 15.24
N ALA A 397 -11.57 -12.02 14.15
CA ALA A 397 -10.76 -13.07 13.53
C ALA A 397 -9.45 -12.52 12.94
N LEU A 398 -9.54 -11.38 12.23
CA LEU A 398 -8.37 -10.70 11.65
C LEU A 398 -7.43 -10.20 12.74
N ASP A 399 -7.97 -9.69 13.85
CA ASP A 399 -7.20 -9.24 15.00
C ASP A 399 -6.37 -10.38 15.60
N ALA A 400 -7.02 -11.53 15.83
CA ALA A 400 -6.35 -12.72 16.34
C ALA A 400 -5.25 -13.23 15.39
N GLN A 401 -5.50 -13.18 14.08
CA GLN A 401 -4.55 -13.57 13.04
C GLN A 401 -3.33 -12.63 12.99
N GLU A 402 -3.54 -11.31 12.98
CA GLU A 402 -2.44 -10.35 12.97
C GLU A 402 -1.59 -10.46 14.25
N PHE A 403 -2.22 -10.64 15.42
CA PHE A 403 -1.48 -10.91 16.65
C PHE A 403 -0.66 -12.21 16.58
N ALA A 404 -1.13 -13.24 15.87
CA ALA A 404 -0.36 -14.48 15.67
C ALA A 404 0.89 -14.24 14.82
N ILE A 405 0.78 -13.46 13.74
CA ILE A 405 1.92 -13.03 12.90
C ILE A 405 2.91 -12.23 13.74
N LYS A 406 2.43 -11.25 14.52
CA LYS A 406 3.27 -10.44 15.40
C LYS A 406 4.03 -11.27 16.45
N ARG A 407 3.40 -12.29 17.04
CA ARG A 407 4.08 -13.20 17.99
C ARG A 407 5.19 -14.01 17.32
N GLN A 408 5.00 -14.44 16.08
CA GLN A 408 6.05 -15.12 15.30
C GLN A 408 7.20 -14.17 15.00
N LEU A 409 6.89 -12.94 14.56
CA LEU A 409 7.90 -11.92 14.27
C LEU A 409 8.70 -11.52 15.52
N ALA A 410 8.02 -11.38 16.67
CA ALA A 410 8.64 -11.17 17.97
C ALA A 410 9.62 -12.29 18.34
N SER A 411 9.26 -13.55 18.06
CA SER A 411 10.12 -14.71 18.31
C SER A 411 11.35 -14.68 17.41
N ALA A 412 11.18 -14.33 16.14
CA ALA A 412 12.29 -14.17 15.20
C ALA A 412 13.25 -13.03 15.62
N TYR A 413 12.69 -11.89 16.04
CA TYR A 413 13.45 -10.77 16.57
C TYR A 413 14.24 -11.17 17.83
N ALA A 414 13.61 -11.86 18.78
CA ALA A 414 14.26 -12.34 19.99
C ALA A 414 15.39 -13.34 19.69
N ALA A 415 15.21 -14.23 18.71
CA ALA A 415 16.25 -15.16 18.27
C ALA A 415 17.42 -14.42 17.62
N TRP A 416 17.15 -13.46 16.74
CA TRP A 416 18.17 -12.62 16.12
C TRP A 416 18.99 -11.87 17.17
N ARG A 417 18.35 -11.26 18.17
CA ARG A 417 19.06 -10.57 19.26
C ARG A 417 20.02 -11.46 20.04
N GLN A 418 19.72 -12.75 20.18
CA GLN A 418 20.58 -13.71 20.88
C GLN A 418 21.83 -14.06 20.06
N THR A 419 21.79 -13.88 18.74
CA THR A 419 22.92 -14.15 17.84
C THR A 419 23.85 -12.96 17.67
N SER A 420 23.42 -11.74 17.99
CA SER A 420 24.21 -10.51 17.87
C SER A 420 25.10 -10.27 19.10
N PRO A 421 26.43 -10.38 18.98
CA PRO A 421 27.36 -10.26 20.10
C PRO A 421 27.29 -8.89 20.81
N ASP A 422 26.99 -7.84 20.05
CA ASP A 422 26.99 -6.44 20.52
C ASP A 422 25.73 -6.05 21.31
N LEU A 423 24.64 -6.84 21.20
CA LEU A 423 23.37 -6.59 21.89
C LEU A 423 23.33 -7.15 23.31
N GLY A 424 24.27 -8.02 23.68
CA GLY A 424 24.35 -8.64 25.01
C GLY A 424 24.74 -7.69 26.16
N GLN A 425 25.17 -6.47 25.86
CA GLN A 425 25.59 -5.46 26.84
C GLN A 425 24.73 -4.18 26.87
N ALA A 426 23.83 -4.00 25.90
CA ALA A 426 22.99 -2.81 25.81
C ALA A 426 21.69 -2.98 26.60
N LEU A 427 21.46 -2.15 27.62
CA LEU A 427 20.15 -2.01 28.24
C LEU A 427 19.16 -1.43 27.19
N PRO A 428 17.90 -1.91 27.14
CA PRO A 428 16.92 -1.37 26.21
C PRO A 428 16.65 0.11 26.53
N SER A 429 17.18 1.02 25.68
CA SER A 429 16.74 2.41 25.65
C SER A 429 15.39 2.44 24.98
N ARG A 430 14.33 2.70 25.75
CA ARG A 430 12.99 2.98 25.21
C ARG A 430 12.98 4.36 24.55
N GLU A 431 13.60 4.49 23.39
CA GLU A 431 13.23 5.52 22.42
C GLU A 431 11.94 5.03 21.75
N ARG A 432 10.79 5.21 22.43
CA ARG A 432 9.52 5.09 21.73
C ARG A 432 9.44 6.26 20.76
N LEU A 433 8.99 5.99 19.54
CA LEU A 433 8.47 7.03 18.67
C LEU A 433 7.40 7.79 19.46
N SER A 434 7.69 9.04 19.82
CA SER A 434 6.69 9.98 20.32
C SER A 434 6.41 10.98 19.21
N ALA A 435 5.30 10.77 18.52
CA ALA A 435 4.30 11.78 18.21
C ALA A 435 2.97 11.03 18.11
#